data_AF-A0A7V3FXJ1-F1
#
_entry.id   AF-A0A7V3FXJ1-F1
#
_cell.length_a   1.000
_cell.length_b   1.000
_cell.length_c   1.000
_cell.angle_alpha   90.00
_cell.angle_beta   90.00
_cell.angle_gamma   90.00
#
_symmetry.space_group_name_H-M   'P 1'
#
loop_
_entity.id
_entity.type
_entity.pdbx_description
1 polymer ?
#
loop_
_entity_poly.entity_id
_entity_poly.type
_entity_poly.pdbx_seq_one_letter_code
_entity_poly.pdbx_strand_id
1 'polypeptide(L)'
;MISVYLPFSGAQYNFDLLKELKNNKLIKKIFLLTQNSQIEIPNSCEVLSVENLTSFKTIDSILKSDDSNYVLLFTQDSHYELGQFAIERFYNVINSTQAAMVYSNYFAVNENSIVRHPVNDYQLGSLRDDFDFGSLLFINRNYCQSFLSE
;
A
#
# COMPACT_ATOMS: atom_id res chain seq x y z
N MET A 1 6.67 -2.58 12.38
CA MET A 1 5.57 -1.67 12.76
C MET A 1 4.59 -1.42 11.61
N ILE A 2 5.01 -1.68 10.37
CA ILE A 2 4.17 -1.59 9.16
C ILE A 2 3.81 -3.00 8.70
N SER A 3 2.55 -3.23 8.34
CA SER A 3 2.13 -4.38 7.55
C SER A 3 1.88 -3.97 6.12
N VAL A 4 2.50 -4.67 5.18
CA VAL A 4 2.37 -4.42 3.74
C VAL A 4 1.32 -5.33 3.15
N TYR A 5 0.50 -4.79 2.27
CA TYR A 5 -0.53 -5.54 1.52
C TYR A 5 -0.32 -5.30 0.04
N LEU A 6 0.15 -6.34 -0.64
CA LEU A 6 0.62 -6.28 -2.02
C LEU A 6 -0.22 -7.20 -2.90
N PRO A 7 -0.98 -6.67 -3.88
CA PRO A 7 -1.53 -7.46 -4.98
C PRO A 7 -0.45 -8.30 -5.64
N PHE A 8 -0.71 -9.59 -5.83
CA PHE A 8 0.33 -10.54 -6.22
C PHE A 8 -0.17 -11.52 -7.29
N SER A 9 0.29 -11.31 -8.53
CA SER A 9 0.15 -12.25 -9.64
C SER A 9 1.28 -13.27 -9.73
N GLY A 10 2.39 -13.05 -9.00
CA GLY A 10 3.59 -13.86 -9.13
C GLY A 10 4.45 -13.48 -10.34
N ALA A 11 4.27 -12.27 -10.88
CA ALA A 11 5.14 -11.73 -11.91
C ALA A 11 6.53 -11.38 -11.33
N GLN A 12 7.56 -11.33 -12.19
CA GLN A 12 8.94 -11.07 -11.77
C GLN A 12 9.08 -9.77 -10.96
N TYR A 13 8.39 -8.70 -11.37
CA TYR A 13 8.41 -7.42 -10.67
C TYR A 13 7.89 -7.50 -9.23
N ASN A 14 6.97 -8.44 -8.93
CA ASN A 14 6.50 -8.63 -7.56
C ASN A 14 7.67 -9.14 -6.68
N PHE A 15 8.49 -10.05 -7.18
CA PHE A 15 9.63 -10.58 -6.42
C PHE A 15 10.73 -9.55 -6.18
N ASP A 16 10.98 -8.68 -7.16
CA ASP A 16 11.95 -7.60 -7.05
C ASP A 16 11.52 -6.60 -5.95
N LEU A 17 10.25 -6.17 -5.96
CA LEU A 17 9.68 -5.33 -4.91
C LEU A 17 9.72 -6.01 -3.53
N LEU A 18 9.38 -7.31 -3.46
CA LEU A 18 9.44 -8.06 -2.21
C LEU A 18 10.85 -8.12 -1.62
N LYS A 19 11.89 -8.20 -2.45
CA LYS A 19 13.28 -8.16 -1.98
C LYS A 19 13.60 -6.82 -1.33
N GLU A 20 13.15 -5.72 -1.92
CA GLU A 20 13.32 -4.38 -1.35
C GLU A 20 12.58 -4.26 0.00
N LEU A 21 11.30 -4.60 0.02
CA LEU A 21 10.45 -4.50 1.21
C LEU A 21 10.97 -5.33 2.38
N LYS A 22 11.45 -6.56 2.14
CA LYS A 22 11.98 -7.44 3.19
C LYS A 22 13.23 -6.89 3.87
N ASN A 23 14.02 -6.07 3.17
CA ASN A 23 15.23 -5.48 3.73
C ASN A 23 14.93 -4.24 4.61
N ASN A 24 13.68 -3.78 4.63
CA ASN A 24 13.29 -2.61 5.42
C ASN A 24 12.94 -2.97 6.87
N LYS A 25 13.62 -2.34 7.83
CA LYS A 25 13.46 -2.61 9.27
C LYS A 25 12.10 -2.16 9.83
N LEU A 26 11.38 -1.26 9.16
CA LEU A 26 10.07 -0.79 9.60
C LEU A 26 8.95 -1.79 9.26
N ILE A 27 9.18 -2.65 8.26
CA ILE A 27 8.22 -3.66 7.82
C ILE A 27 8.24 -4.84 8.79
N LYS A 28 7.06 -5.14 9.35
CA LYS A 28 6.83 -6.27 10.26
C LYS A 28 6.44 -7.53 9.49
N LYS A 29 5.47 -7.37 8.58
CA LYS A 29 4.85 -8.45 7.81
C LYS A 29 4.50 -7.98 6.41
N ILE A 30 4.45 -8.94 5.49
CA ILE A 30 3.99 -8.73 4.12
C ILE A 30 2.90 -9.75 3.84
N PHE A 31 1.72 -9.26 3.48
CA PHE A 31 0.56 -10.02 3.05
C PHE A 31 0.41 -9.86 1.54
N LEU A 32 0.34 -10.99 0.85
CA LEU A 32 0.08 -11.06 -0.58
C LEU A 32 -1.43 -11.18 -0.80
N LEU A 33 -1.99 -10.22 -1.52
CA LEU A 33 -3.40 -10.19 -1.90
C LEU A 33 -3.54 -10.92 -3.23
N THR A 34 -4.24 -12.04 -3.26
CA THR A 34 -4.43 -12.80 -4.51
C THR A 34 -5.79 -13.47 -4.57
N GLN A 35 -6.28 -13.68 -5.78
CA GLN A 35 -7.45 -14.52 -6.06
C GLN A 35 -7.06 -15.98 -6.36
N ASN A 36 -5.79 -16.23 -6.68
CA ASN A 36 -5.33 -17.50 -7.21
C ASN A 36 -4.61 -18.31 -6.13
N SER A 37 -5.22 -19.43 -5.74
CA SER A 37 -4.69 -20.36 -4.73
C SER A 37 -3.51 -21.21 -5.20
N GLN A 38 -3.16 -21.16 -6.49
CA GLN A 38 -2.09 -21.97 -7.08
C GLN A 38 -0.77 -21.20 -7.27
N ILE A 39 -0.71 -19.91 -6.91
CA ILE A 39 0.52 -19.12 -7.04
C ILE A 39 1.54 -19.59 -6.00
N GLU A 40 2.80 -19.73 -6.41
CA GLU A 40 3.89 -20.02 -5.49
C GLU A 40 4.16 -18.81 -4.59
N ILE A 41 4.08 -19.05 -3.28
CA ILE A 41 4.19 -18.01 -2.26
C ILE A 41 5.57 -18.09 -1.61
N PRO A 42 6.33 -16.99 -1.56
CA PRO A 42 7.59 -16.96 -0.82
C PRO A 42 7.35 -17.25 0.68
N ASN A 43 8.16 -18.15 1.26
CA ASN A 43 8.04 -18.60 2.66
C ASN A 43 7.99 -17.50 3.74
N SER A 44 8.42 -16.28 3.42
CA SER A 44 8.45 -15.15 4.35
C SER A 44 7.22 -14.23 4.25
N CYS A 45 6.23 -14.58 3.42
CA CYS A 45 5.03 -13.78 3.18
C CYS A 45 3.78 -14.57 3.60
N GLU A 46 2.77 -13.85 4.09
CA GLU A 46 1.45 -14.42 4.37
C GLU A 46 0.52 -14.15 3.17
N VAL A 47 -0.58 -14.89 3.07
CA VAL A 47 -1.54 -14.75 1.96
C VAL A 47 -2.90 -14.36 2.49
N LEU A 48 -3.53 -13.38 1.84
CA LEU A 48 -4.94 -13.08 1.99
C LEU A 48 -5.62 -13.31 0.65
N SER A 49 -6.49 -14.33 0.62
CA SER A 49 -7.34 -14.58 -0.54
C SER A 49 -8.44 -13.52 -0.60
N VAL A 50 -8.51 -12.77 -1.70
CA VAL A 50 -9.43 -11.63 -1.83
C VAL A 50 -10.16 -11.66 -3.17
N GLU A 51 -11.47 -11.40 -3.18
CA GLU A 51 -12.27 -11.35 -4.41
C GLU A 51 -12.03 -10.07 -5.22
N ASN A 52 -11.81 -8.93 -4.57
CA ASN A 52 -11.56 -7.65 -5.22
C ASN A 52 -10.71 -6.75 -4.31
N LEU A 53 -9.61 -6.22 -4.84
CA LEU A 53 -8.61 -5.44 -4.10
C LEU A 53 -9.18 -4.22 -3.38
N THR A 54 -10.19 -3.56 -3.95
CA THR A 54 -10.77 -2.32 -3.40
C THR A 54 -12.14 -2.53 -2.75
N SER A 55 -12.53 -3.79 -2.49
CA SER A 55 -13.80 -4.08 -1.83
C SER A 55 -13.72 -3.87 -0.32
N PHE A 56 -14.86 -3.51 0.29
CA PHE A 56 -14.98 -3.43 1.75
C PHE A 56 -14.52 -4.72 2.45
N LYS A 57 -14.88 -5.90 1.91
CA LYS A 57 -14.46 -7.19 2.45
C LYS A 57 -12.93 -7.33 2.52
N THR A 58 -12.22 -6.81 1.52
CA THR A 58 -10.76 -6.83 1.49
C THR A 58 -10.17 -5.90 2.54
N ILE A 59 -10.70 -4.68 2.66
CA ILE A 59 -10.29 -3.75 3.71
C ILE A 59 -10.54 -4.33 5.11
N ASP A 60 -11.71 -4.93 5.34
CA ASP A 60 -12.03 -5.60 6.60
C ASP A 60 -11.08 -6.78 6.89
N SER A 61 -10.73 -7.57 5.87
CA SER A 61 -9.75 -8.66 5.99
C SER A 61 -8.35 -8.14 6.34
N ILE A 62 -7.90 -7.07 5.68
CA ILE A 62 -6.65 -6.36 5.97
C ILE A 62 -6.62 -5.84 7.42
N LEU A 63 -7.75 -5.31 7.90
CA LEU A 63 -7.88 -4.80 9.25
C LEU A 63 -8.04 -5.90 10.31
N LYS A 64 -8.16 -7.18 9.91
CA LYS A 64 -8.23 -8.34 10.83
C LYS A 64 -6.97 -9.21 10.80
N SER A 65 -6.10 -9.07 9.79
CA SER A 65 -5.00 -10.00 9.54
C SER A 65 -3.75 -9.83 10.42
N ASP A 66 -3.50 -8.64 10.95
CA ASP A 66 -2.35 -8.35 11.83
C ASP A 66 -2.75 -7.27 12.85
N ASP A 67 -1.87 -6.76 13.70
CA ASP A 67 -2.12 -5.66 14.66
C ASP A 67 -1.18 -4.45 14.48
N SER A 68 -0.42 -4.39 13.38
CA SER A 68 0.49 -3.28 13.10
C SER A 68 -0.21 -1.92 13.08
N ASN A 69 0.46 -0.91 13.63
CA ASN A 69 -0.02 0.48 13.70
C ASN A 69 -0.28 1.10 12.32
N TYR A 70 0.47 0.66 11.31
CA TYR A 70 0.43 1.24 9.97
C TYR A 70 0.24 0.17 8.90
N VAL A 71 -0.49 0.56 7.87
CA VAL A 71 -0.80 -0.25 6.69
C VAL A 71 -0.15 0.40 5.48
N LEU A 72 0.71 -0.32 4.76
CA LEU A 72 1.17 0.07 3.43
C LEU A 72 0.39 -0.75 2.41
N LEU A 73 -0.52 -0.10 1.70
CA LEU A 73 -1.44 -0.74 0.77
C LEU A 73 -1.10 -0.38 -0.67
N PHE A 74 -0.84 -1.41 -1.47
CA PHE A 74 -0.79 -1.31 -2.91
C PHE A 74 -2.18 -1.63 -3.46
N THR A 75 -2.76 -0.75 -4.27
CA THR A 75 -4.14 -0.92 -4.78
C THR A 75 -4.19 -1.57 -6.17
N GLN A 76 -3.04 -1.74 -6.82
CA GLN A 76 -2.89 -2.33 -8.14
C GLN A 76 -1.71 -3.30 -8.17
N ASP A 77 -1.83 -4.38 -8.93
CA ASP A 77 -0.72 -5.27 -9.25
C ASP A 77 0.07 -4.69 -10.43
N SER A 78 1.22 -4.09 -10.14
CA SER A 78 2.00 -3.31 -11.10
C SER A 78 3.47 -3.30 -10.69
N HIS A 79 4.35 -2.89 -11.62
CA HIS A 79 5.76 -2.70 -11.31
C HIS A 79 5.94 -1.40 -10.53
N TYR A 80 6.42 -1.51 -9.28
CA TYR A 80 6.74 -0.37 -8.43
C TYR A 80 8.24 -0.26 -8.21
N GLU A 81 8.79 0.92 -8.47
CA GLU A 81 10.14 1.30 -8.07
C GLU A 81 10.03 2.34 -6.96
N LEU A 82 10.38 1.96 -5.73
CA LEU A 82 10.34 2.88 -4.62
C LEU A 82 11.58 3.77 -4.65
N GLY A 83 11.37 5.08 -4.53
CA GLY A 83 12.47 6.02 -4.37
C GLY A 83 13.26 5.72 -3.08
N GLN A 84 14.54 6.08 -3.06
CA GLN A 84 15.42 5.90 -1.90
C GLN A 84 14.72 6.35 -0.61
N PHE A 85 14.69 5.52 0.44
CA PHE A 85 14.05 5.81 1.73
C PHE A 85 12.54 6.13 1.67
N ALA A 86 11.82 5.67 0.64
CA ALA A 86 10.39 5.97 0.51
C ALA A 86 9.58 5.54 1.73
N ILE A 87 9.81 4.32 2.24
CA ILE A 87 9.08 3.77 3.39
C ILE A 87 9.37 4.60 4.66
N GLU A 88 10.63 4.97 4.90
CA GLU A 88 11.02 5.81 6.02
C GLU A 88 10.38 7.20 5.93
N ARG A 89 10.30 7.79 4.72
CA ARG A 89 9.61 9.06 4.53
C ARG A 89 8.12 8.95 4.83
N PHE A 90 7.43 7.93 4.31
CA PHE A 90 6.02 7.68 4.62
C PHE A 90 5.80 7.57 6.13
N TYR A 91 6.64 6.77 6.79
CA TYR A 91 6.63 6.59 8.24
C TYR A 91 6.82 7.90 9.00
N ASN A 92 7.87 8.67 8.65
CA ASN A 92 8.18 9.92 9.33
C ASN A 92 7.07 10.96 9.15
N VAL A 93 6.50 11.08 7.94
CA VAL A 93 5.42 12.03 7.67
C VAL A 93 4.19 11.66 8.47
N ILE A 94 3.67 10.42 8.36
CA ILE A 94 2.43 10.05 9.06
C ILE A 94 2.58 10.17 10.58
N ASN A 95 3.77 9.84 11.10
CA ASN A 95 4.02 9.87 12.53
C ASN A 95 4.25 11.30 13.06
N SER A 96 4.81 12.21 12.26
CA SER A 96 4.99 13.61 12.68
C SER A 96 3.72 14.44 12.54
N THR A 97 2.89 14.16 11.53
CA THR A 97 1.65 14.91 11.28
C THR A 97 0.44 14.32 11.98
N GLN A 98 0.54 13.07 12.46
CA GLN A 98 -0.60 12.30 12.97
C GLN A 98 -1.74 12.18 11.94
N ALA A 99 -1.40 12.19 10.65
CA ALA A 99 -2.37 12.04 9.58
C ALA A 99 -3.01 10.64 9.59
N ALA A 100 -4.27 10.56 9.19
CA ALA A 100 -4.96 9.28 8.99
C ALA A 100 -4.38 8.51 7.79
N MET A 101 -3.94 9.23 6.75
CA MET A 101 -3.39 8.66 5.52
C MET A 101 -2.35 9.61 4.91
N VAL A 102 -1.31 9.04 4.31
CA VAL A 102 -0.27 9.71 3.52
C VAL A 102 -0.14 8.99 2.19
N TYR A 103 0.03 9.76 1.12
CA TYR A 103 0.29 9.31 -0.24
C TYR A 103 1.38 10.20 -0.84
N SER A 104 1.96 9.80 -1.98
CA SER A 104 3.05 10.54 -2.60
C SER A 104 2.79 10.83 -4.07
N ASN A 105 3.56 11.78 -4.61
CA ASN A 105 3.70 11.91 -6.04
C ASN A 105 4.37 10.65 -6.60
N TYR A 106 4.19 10.42 -7.88
CA TYR A 106 4.83 9.33 -8.59
C TYR A 106 5.04 9.67 -10.06
N PHE A 107 5.80 8.82 -10.74
CA PHE A 107 5.91 8.82 -12.18
C PHE A 107 5.26 7.55 -12.71
N ALA A 108 4.29 7.69 -13.61
CA ALA A 108 3.75 6.56 -14.35
C ALA A 108 4.64 6.33 -15.58
N VAL A 109 5.28 5.16 -15.64
CA VAL A 109 6.15 4.77 -16.76
C VAL A 109 5.36 3.84 -17.67
N ASN A 110 5.13 4.30 -18.90
CA ASN A 110 4.57 3.52 -19.99
C ASN A 110 5.66 3.25 -21.04
N GLU A 111 5.44 2.31 -21.96
CA GLU A 111 6.44 1.89 -22.96
C GLU A 111 7.14 3.06 -23.68
N ASN A 112 6.40 4.14 -23.95
CA ASN A 112 6.88 5.28 -24.73
C ASN A 112 6.90 6.61 -23.97
N SER A 113 6.51 6.66 -22.70
CA SER A 113 6.40 7.93 -21.98
C SER A 113 6.51 7.80 -20.46
N ILE A 114 7.00 8.86 -19.83
CA ILE A 114 6.99 9.04 -18.38
C ILE A 114 6.04 10.20 -18.08
N VAL A 115 4.96 9.90 -17.36
CA VAL A 115 3.95 10.89 -16.94
C VAL A 115 4.15 11.20 -15.46
N ARG A 116 4.29 12.49 -15.12
CA ARG A 116 4.48 12.94 -13.74
C ARG A 116 3.13 13.20 -13.07
N HIS A 117 2.89 12.59 -11.92
CA HIS A 117 1.74 12.82 -11.06
C HIS A 117 2.20 13.54 -9.79
N PRO A 118 2.25 14.88 -9.76
CA PRO A 118 2.63 15.64 -8.56
C PRO A 118 1.54 15.59 -7.49
N VAL A 119 1.92 15.72 -6.21
CA VAL A 119 0.95 16.01 -5.15
C VAL A 119 0.55 17.47 -5.26
N ASN A 120 -0.75 17.74 -5.29
CA ASN A 120 -1.27 19.11 -5.18
C ASN A 120 -1.35 19.50 -3.71
N ASP A 121 -1.13 20.79 -3.40
CA ASP A 121 -1.31 21.27 -2.03
C ASP A 121 -2.74 20.98 -1.55
N TYR A 122 -2.85 20.32 -0.40
CA TYR A 122 -4.14 20.03 0.20
C TYR A 122 -4.77 21.34 0.67
N GLN A 123 -5.92 21.69 0.10
CA GLN A 123 -6.78 22.77 0.56
C GLN A 123 -8.06 22.16 1.15
N LEU A 124 -8.52 22.70 2.27
CA LEU A 124 -9.72 22.20 2.95
C LEU A 124 -10.93 22.36 2.02
N GLY A 125 -11.63 21.27 1.72
CA GLY A 125 -12.71 21.24 0.73
C GLY A 125 -12.27 20.96 -0.71
N SER A 126 -10.99 20.67 -0.96
CA SER A 126 -10.46 20.36 -2.31
C SER A 126 -10.40 18.88 -2.64
N LEU A 127 -10.93 18.00 -1.78
CA LEU A 127 -11.13 16.62 -2.17
C LEU A 127 -12.28 16.56 -3.16
N ARG A 128 -11.93 16.50 -4.44
CA ARG A 128 -12.85 16.34 -5.55
C ARG A 128 -13.10 14.85 -5.78
N ASP A 129 -14.23 14.54 -6.41
CA ASP A 129 -14.56 13.17 -6.80
C ASP A 129 -13.52 12.55 -7.76
N ASP A 130 -12.76 13.39 -8.48
CA ASP A 130 -11.71 13.01 -9.42
C ASP A 130 -10.29 13.03 -8.82
N PHE A 131 -10.16 13.12 -7.50
CA PHE A 131 -8.85 13.15 -6.85
C PHE A 131 -8.13 11.81 -6.94
N ASP A 132 -6.89 11.82 -7.44
CA ASP A 132 -6.06 10.63 -7.57
C ASP A 132 -5.03 10.57 -6.44
N PHE A 133 -5.19 9.59 -5.55
CA PHE A 133 -4.24 9.31 -4.47
C PHE A 133 -3.03 8.47 -4.92
N GLY A 134 -3.03 8.01 -6.17
CA GLY A 134 -2.09 7.02 -6.67
C GLY A 134 -2.41 5.61 -6.17
N SER A 135 -1.52 4.67 -6.49
CA SER A 135 -1.71 3.24 -6.21
C SER A 135 -0.97 2.72 -4.97
N LEU A 136 -0.26 3.61 -4.25
CA LEU A 136 0.44 3.31 -3.01
C LEU A 136 -0.04 4.22 -1.89
N LEU A 137 -0.72 3.63 -0.90
CA LEU A 137 -1.33 4.34 0.22
C LEU A 137 -0.66 3.92 1.52
N PHE A 138 -0.35 4.88 2.39
CA PHE A 138 0.15 4.63 3.73
C PHE A 138 -0.86 5.12 4.76
N ILE A 139 -1.42 4.20 5.52
CA ILE A 139 -2.61 4.44 6.34
C ILE A 139 -2.27 4.19 7.80
N ASN A 140 -2.71 5.10 8.67
CA ASN A 140 -2.67 4.92 10.11
C ASN A 140 -3.92 4.13 10.53
N ARG A 141 -3.68 2.90 10.95
CA ARG A 141 -4.73 1.92 11.21
C ARG A 141 -5.70 2.33 12.31
N ASN A 142 -5.22 3.09 13.30
CA ASN A 142 -6.05 3.49 14.43
C ASN A 142 -7.26 4.32 13.98
N TYR A 143 -7.13 5.07 12.88
CA TYR A 143 -8.22 5.83 12.29
C TYR A 143 -9.18 4.98 11.46
N CYS A 144 -8.82 3.76 11.05
CA CYS A 144 -9.73 2.88 10.32
C CYS A 144 -10.71 2.16 11.26
N GLN A 145 -10.28 1.82 12.48
CA GLN A 145 -11.13 1.10 13.44
C GLN A 145 -12.34 1.91 13.90
N SER A 146 -12.21 3.24 13.97
CA SER A 146 -13.33 4.13 14.31
C SER A 146 -14.45 4.07 13.27
N PHE A 147 -14.14 3.81 11.99
CA PHE A 147 -15.16 3.69 10.94
C PHE A 147 -15.87 2.34 10.91
N LEU A 148 -15.30 1.29 11.53
CA LEU A 148 -15.95 -0.03 11.62
C LEU A 148 -16.89 -0.15 12.82
N SER A 149 -16.91 0.85 13.70
CA SER A 149 -17.73 0.88 14.92
C SER A 149 -18.94 1.81 14.82
N GLU A 150 -19.14 2.45 13.66
CA GLU A 150 -20.36 3.17 13.26
C GLU A 150 -21.30 2.28 12.44
#